data_AF-W2NU65-F1
#
_entry.id   AF-W2NU65-F1
#
_cell.length_a   1.000
_cell.length_b   1.000
_cell.length_c   1.000
_cell.angle_alpha   90.00
_cell.angle_beta   90.00
_cell.angle_gamma   90.00
#
_symmetry.space_group_name_H-M   'P 1'
#
loop_
_entity.id
_entity.type
_entity.pdbx_description
1 polymer ?
#
loop_
_entity_poly.entity_id
_entity_poly.type
_entity_poly.pdbx_seq_one_letter_code
_entity_poly.pdbx_strand_id
1 'polypeptide(L)'
;MRGQLGLGTATTVTEATLVEELVGKRVVDVACSYFHTAIVIDNGDLYACGCNDYGQLGLGDHSGQLVPRPVEYFLRRPVLAVACGQHYTIASLRDGGVVAFGKNDHGQLGLDRVSEPVLQPTRLAPPLDRAVVPQLSCGYHHTAIVTEDGAVYTFGRNDYGQLGLGHKLHTARPTHVESLSRMRITQVACGCYHTLALSGDGKVFPFGRNNHGQLGLETTVDCLSPQLISTLRNKSVIKVAAGFYHSVCLVGMVGMLKDENQSTNGSGTLSGDLRKMLNNSTRSDITFVIEGRPLFAHSCILVARCEPLEKMLDGRMKDGSQPEIAIPEYSYDVFAAFMEFLYTDQVVALATPDLAADFALELHALADQYLVTSLRSACENALLQILSVENVVIIVESAHFRNAFTLKKRCLGFIMDHFAHVIASKAFVGLPQELLQEILLLASHQGVSIPNQAHASGAVSSEYLRGRYTYSTE
;
A
#
# COMPACT_ATOMS: atom_id res chain seq x y z
N MET A 1 -4.04 2.76 -39.02
CA MET A 1 -4.90 1.78 -38.33
C MET A 1 -5.94 1.25 -39.32
N ARG A 2 -6.71 0.21 -38.99
CA ARG A 2 -7.79 -0.36 -39.82
C ARG A 2 -9.14 -0.33 -39.09
N GLY A 3 -9.38 0.69 -38.27
CA GLY A 3 -10.64 0.87 -37.53
C GLY A 3 -10.68 0.29 -36.12
N GLN A 4 -9.58 -0.28 -35.61
CA GLN A 4 -9.56 -0.93 -34.29
C GLN A 4 -9.79 0.04 -33.11
N LEU A 5 -9.70 1.35 -33.33
CA LEU A 5 -10.10 2.35 -32.32
C LEU A 5 -11.60 2.56 -32.24
N GLY A 6 -12.38 2.13 -33.25
CA GLY A 6 -13.82 2.31 -33.27
C GLY A 6 -14.31 3.75 -33.52
N LEU A 7 -13.44 4.67 -33.94
CA LEU A 7 -13.74 6.10 -34.08
C LEU A 7 -14.38 6.50 -35.43
N GLY A 8 -14.77 5.53 -36.26
CA GLY A 8 -15.29 5.79 -37.60
C GLY A 8 -14.23 6.14 -38.64
N THR A 9 -12.95 6.13 -38.26
CA THR A 9 -11.82 6.41 -39.16
C THR A 9 -10.68 5.39 -38.97
N ALA A 10 -9.77 5.36 -39.95
CA ALA A 10 -8.54 4.55 -39.92
C ALA A 10 -7.31 5.34 -39.45
N THR A 11 -7.51 6.62 -39.07
CA THR A 11 -6.44 7.55 -38.70
C THR A 11 -5.88 7.23 -37.33
N THR A 12 -4.59 7.48 -37.16
CA THR A 12 -3.96 7.39 -35.85
C THR A 12 -4.37 8.57 -34.99
N VAL A 13 -4.60 8.33 -33.70
CA VAL A 13 -4.90 9.36 -32.71
C VAL A 13 -3.89 9.23 -31.57
N THR A 14 -3.41 10.36 -31.06
CA THR A 14 -2.39 10.44 -30.01
C THR A 14 -2.98 10.66 -28.62
N GLU A 15 -4.22 11.12 -28.54
CA GLU A 15 -4.94 11.38 -27.31
C GLU A 15 -6.11 10.42 -27.13
N ALA A 16 -6.41 10.06 -25.88
CA ALA A 16 -7.56 9.24 -25.56
C ALA A 16 -8.84 9.93 -26.03
N THR A 17 -9.57 9.28 -26.94
CA THR A 17 -10.75 9.84 -27.60
C THR A 17 -11.96 8.96 -27.32
N LEU A 18 -13.10 9.58 -27.05
CA LEU A 18 -14.34 8.88 -26.78
C LEU A 18 -14.85 8.16 -28.05
N VAL A 19 -15.33 6.93 -27.88
CA VAL A 19 -15.99 6.16 -28.94
C VAL A 19 -17.49 6.46 -28.89
N GLU A 20 -17.95 7.39 -29.73
CA GLU A 20 -19.33 7.91 -29.73
C GLU A 20 -20.41 6.80 -29.84
N GLU A 21 -20.14 5.75 -30.61
CA GLU A 21 -21.08 4.62 -30.81
C GLU A 21 -21.34 3.80 -29.54
N LEU A 22 -20.52 3.96 -28.51
CA LEU A 22 -20.69 3.31 -27.21
C LEU A 22 -21.32 4.24 -26.17
N VAL A 23 -21.60 5.49 -26.49
CA VAL A 23 -22.24 6.44 -25.56
C VAL A 23 -23.61 5.89 -25.13
N GLY A 24 -23.85 5.92 -23.82
CA GLY A 24 -25.06 5.35 -23.22
C GLY A 24 -25.03 3.83 -23.01
N LYS A 25 -23.97 3.13 -23.41
CA LYS A 25 -23.75 1.71 -23.11
C LYS A 25 -22.76 1.56 -21.96
N ARG A 26 -23.05 0.68 -21.00
CA ARG A 26 -22.13 0.38 -19.90
C ARG A 26 -21.17 -0.74 -20.32
N VAL A 27 -19.97 -0.37 -20.73
CA VAL A 27 -18.89 -1.33 -21.05
C VAL A 27 -18.36 -2.00 -19.77
N VAL A 28 -18.19 -3.32 -19.80
CA VAL A 28 -17.71 -4.12 -18.66
C VAL A 28 -16.42 -4.89 -18.93
N ASP A 29 -16.11 -5.15 -20.21
CA ASP A 29 -14.85 -5.79 -20.61
C ASP A 29 -14.43 -5.34 -22.01
N VAL A 30 -13.12 -5.31 -22.28
CA VAL A 30 -12.54 -4.95 -23.57
C VAL A 30 -11.30 -5.80 -23.83
N ALA A 31 -11.25 -6.44 -24.99
CA ALA A 31 -10.07 -7.16 -25.46
C ALA A 31 -9.58 -6.60 -26.79
N CYS A 32 -8.27 -6.32 -26.86
CA CYS A 32 -7.63 -5.71 -28.02
C CYS A 32 -6.54 -6.61 -28.57
N SER A 33 -6.43 -6.66 -29.90
CA SER A 33 -5.26 -7.20 -30.61
C SER A 33 -4.55 -6.08 -31.38
N TYR A 34 -3.63 -6.44 -32.28
CA TYR A 34 -3.03 -5.50 -33.23
C TYR A 34 -4.04 -4.93 -34.22
N PHE A 35 -5.07 -5.71 -34.54
CA PHE A 35 -5.87 -5.53 -35.74
C PHE A 35 -7.34 -5.29 -35.44
N HIS A 36 -7.84 -5.72 -34.28
CA HIS A 36 -9.26 -5.58 -33.91
C HIS A 36 -9.46 -5.45 -32.40
N THR A 37 -10.64 -4.98 -32.05
CA THR A 37 -11.09 -4.75 -30.67
C THR A 37 -12.45 -5.41 -30.48
N ALA A 38 -12.61 -6.14 -29.38
CA ALA A 38 -13.88 -6.68 -28.92
C ALA A 38 -14.27 -6.01 -27.60
N ILE A 39 -15.54 -5.63 -27.48
CA ILE A 39 -16.09 -4.87 -26.35
C ILE A 39 -17.32 -5.60 -25.85
N VAL A 40 -17.38 -5.84 -24.54
CA VAL A 40 -18.55 -6.45 -23.88
C VAL A 40 -19.22 -5.40 -23.03
N ILE A 41 -20.54 -5.29 -23.15
CA ILE A 41 -21.36 -4.40 -22.32
C ILE A 41 -22.08 -5.19 -21.21
N ASP A 42 -22.68 -4.49 -20.26
CA ASP A 42 -23.23 -5.06 -19.02
C ASP A 42 -24.32 -6.13 -19.20
N ASN A 43 -25.12 -6.04 -20.26
CA ASN A 43 -26.09 -7.07 -20.64
C ASN A 43 -25.43 -8.35 -21.24
N GLY A 44 -24.12 -8.32 -21.51
CA GLY A 44 -23.33 -9.40 -22.08
C GLY A 44 -23.23 -9.40 -23.61
N ASP A 45 -23.78 -8.41 -24.30
CA ASP A 45 -23.62 -8.28 -25.75
C ASP A 45 -22.15 -7.96 -26.11
N LEU A 46 -21.68 -8.54 -27.21
CA LEU A 46 -20.35 -8.31 -27.75
C LEU A 46 -20.43 -7.42 -29.00
N TYR A 47 -19.62 -6.36 -29.00
CA TYR A 47 -19.38 -5.48 -30.13
C TYR A 47 -17.94 -5.68 -30.62
N ALA A 48 -17.71 -5.58 -31.93
CA ALA A 48 -16.38 -5.72 -32.51
C ALA A 48 -16.10 -4.64 -33.56
N CYS A 49 -14.85 -4.18 -33.62
CA CYS A 49 -14.37 -3.27 -34.66
C CYS A 49 -12.91 -3.55 -35.05
N GLY A 50 -12.50 -3.00 -36.18
CA GLY A 50 -11.16 -3.12 -36.76
C GLY A 50 -11.10 -3.97 -38.01
N CYS A 51 -9.94 -4.56 -38.25
CA CYS A 51 -9.66 -5.42 -39.39
C CYS A 51 -10.45 -6.74 -39.29
N ASN A 52 -10.96 -7.24 -40.41
CA ASN A 52 -11.73 -8.49 -40.48
C ASN A 52 -11.24 -9.45 -41.58
N ASP A 53 -9.97 -9.35 -42.02
CA ASP A 53 -9.43 -10.14 -43.14
C ASP A 53 -9.67 -11.66 -43.01
N TYR A 54 -9.78 -12.19 -41.78
CA TYR A 54 -9.97 -13.61 -41.49
C TYR A 54 -11.28 -13.89 -40.73
N GLY A 55 -12.23 -12.96 -40.68
CA GLY A 55 -13.48 -13.13 -39.93
C GLY A 55 -13.34 -12.97 -38.42
N GLN A 56 -12.26 -12.36 -37.93
CA GLN A 56 -11.99 -12.15 -36.49
C GLN A 56 -12.99 -11.24 -35.77
N LEU A 57 -13.89 -10.55 -36.49
CA LEU A 57 -15.00 -9.80 -35.91
C LEU A 57 -16.26 -10.67 -35.72
N GLY A 58 -16.35 -11.86 -36.32
CA GLY A 58 -17.47 -12.78 -36.13
C GLY A 58 -18.76 -12.36 -36.84
N LEU A 59 -18.66 -11.50 -37.86
CA LEU A 59 -19.81 -10.95 -38.60
C LEU A 59 -20.25 -11.83 -39.79
N GLY A 60 -19.57 -12.96 -40.04
CA GLY A 60 -19.88 -13.84 -41.16
C GLY A 60 -19.32 -13.37 -42.51
N ASP A 61 -18.44 -12.37 -42.51
CA ASP A 61 -17.80 -11.80 -43.69
C ASP A 61 -16.30 -11.49 -43.46
N HIS A 62 -15.67 -10.82 -44.43
CA HIS A 62 -14.28 -10.33 -44.35
C HIS A 62 -14.19 -8.79 -44.25
N SER A 63 -15.32 -8.11 -44.00
CA SER A 63 -15.43 -6.66 -44.04
C SER A 63 -15.03 -6.05 -42.71
N GLY A 64 -13.93 -5.29 -42.71
CA GLY A 64 -13.50 -4.52 -41.55
C GLY A 64 -14.52 -3.46 -41.13
N GLN A 65 -14.53 -3.11 -39.84
CA GLN A 65 -15.46 -2.15 -39.26
C GLN A 65 -14.71 -0.98 -38.63
N LEU A 66 -15.04 0.24 -39.03
CA LEU A 66 -14.42 1.45 -38.45
C LEU A 66 -15.06 1.89 -37.13
N VAL A 67 -16.23 1.33 -36.80
CA VAL A 67 -16.97 1.57 -35.56
C VAL A 67 -17.36 0.23 -34.91
N PRO A 68 -17.56 0.17 -33.58
CA PRO A 68 -18.06 -1.04 -32.92
C PRO A 68 -19.41 -1.47 -33.49
N ARG A 69 -19.48 -2.69 -34.02
CA ARG A 69 -20.73 -3.31 -34.49
C ARG A 69 -21.12 -4.48 -33.60
N PRO A 70 -22.42 -4.64 -33.28
CA PRO A 70 -22.88 -5.78 -32.50
C PRO A 70 -22.64 -7.07 -33.28
N VAL A 71 -22.15 -8.09 -32.59
CA VAL A 71 -21.99 -9.43 -33.14
C VAL A 71 -23.24 -10.23 -32.81
N GLU A 72 -24.13 -10.39 -33.79
CA GLU A 72 -25.51 -10.88 -33.59
C GLU A 72 -25.61 -12.20 -32.83
N TYR A 73 -24.61 -13.07 -32.97
CA TYR A 73 -24.53 -14.34 -32.25
C TYR A 73 -24.70 -14.19 -30.73
N PHE A 74 -24.20 -13.09 -30.15
CA PHE A 74 -24.14 -12.86 -28.70
C PHE A 74 -25.35 -12.11 -28.12
N LEU A 75 -26.25 -11.57 -28.94
CA LEU A 75 -27.44 -10.81 -28.47
C LEU A 75 -28.39 -11.61 -27.54
N ARG A 76 -28.27 -12.93 -27.53
CA ARG A 76 -29.02 -13.85 -26.64
C ARG A 76 -28.12 -14.86 -25.94
N ARG A 77 -26.81 -14.63 -25.99
CA ARG A 77 -25.76 -15.50 -25.45
C ARG A 77 -24.76 -14.61 -24.72
N PRO A 78 -25.09 -14.17 -23.49
CA PRO A 78 -24.29 -13.21 -22.75
C PRO A 78 -22.84 -13.67 -22.59
N VAL A 79 -21.90 -12.82 -22.97
CA VAL A 79 -20.46 -13.07 -22.81
C VAL A 79 -20.07 -12.89 -21.34
N LEU A 80 -19.20 -13.80 -20.88
CA LEU A 80 -18.56 -13.78 -19.57
C LEU A 80 -17.15 -13.17 -19.64
N ALA A 81 -16.34 -13.63 -20.59
CA ALA A 81 -14.98 -13.12 -20.84
C ALA A 81 -14.67 -13.17 -22.34
N VAL A 82 -13.81 -12.26 -22.80
CA VAL A 82 -13.35 -12.20 -24.19
C VAL A 82 -11.83 -12.01 -24.26
N ALA A 83 -11.19 -12.61 -25.27
CA ALA A 83 -9.79 -12.40 -25.57
C ALA A 83 -9.57 -12.35 -27.08
N CYS A 84 -8.68 -11.45 -27.52
CA CYS A 84 -8.33 -11.25 -28.92
C CYS A 84 -6.89 -11.69 -29.15
N GLY A 85 -6.68 -12.70 -29.99
CA GLY A 85 -5.37 -12.99 -30.55
C GLY A 85 -5.12 -12.14 -31.79
N GLN A 86 -4.01 -12.38 -32.51
CA GLN A 86 -3.62 -11.49 -33.60
C GLN A 86 -4.72 -11.37 -34.68
N HIS A 87 -5.30 -12.48 -35.11
CA HIS A 87 -6.34 -12.53 -36.16
C HIS A 87 -7.52 -13.41 -35.77
N TYR A 88 -7.81 -13.54 -34.47
CA TYR A 88 -8.92 -14.37 -34.00
C TYR A 88 -9.43 -13.88 -32.64
N THR A 89 -10.62 -14.33 -32.29
CA THR A 89 -11.30 -13.97 -31.04
C THR A 89 -11.81 -15.25 -30.38
N ILE A 90 -11.65 -15.31 -29.06
CA ILE A 90 -12.22 -16.34 -28.19
C ILE A 90 -13.12 -15.64 -27.19
N ALA A 91 -14.32 -16.16 -26.98
CA ALA A 91 -15.25 -15.67 -25.96
C ALA A 91 -15.83 -16.83 -25.17
N SER A 92 -16.01 -16.64 -23.87
CA SER A 92 -16.77 -17.56 -23.02
C SER A 92 -18.15 -17.00 -22.73
N LEU A 93 -19.13 -17.89 -22.54
CA LEU A 93 -20.51 -17.52 -22.27
C LEU A 93 -20.83 -17.66 -20.77
N ARG A 94 -21.77 -16.85 -20.27
CA ARG A 94 -22.19 -16.88 -18.85
C ARG A 94 -22.89 -18.17 -18.44
N ASP A 95 -23.55 -18.82 -19.39
CA ASP A 95 -24.18 -20.14 -19.22
C ASP A 95 -23.22 -21.31 -19.49
N GLY A 96 -21.93 -21.01 -19.66
CA GLY A 96 -20.89 -21.98 -19.98
C GLY A 96 -20.73 -22.24 -21.47
N GLY A 97 -19.55 -22.71 -21.85
CA GLY A 97 -19.15 -22.94 -23.22
C GLY A 97 -18.26 -21.83 -23.77
N VAL A 98 -17.30 -22.24 -24.58
CA VAL A 98 -16.35 -21.35 -25.27
C VAL A 98 -16.70 -21.32 -26.75
N VAL A 99 -16.65 -20.12 -27.35
CA VAL A 99 -16.83 -19.89 -28.78
C VAL A 99 -15.61 -19.20 -29.37
N ALA A 100 -15.31 -19.53 -30.62
CA ALA A 100 -14.13 -19.03 -31.33
C ALA A 100 -14.46 -18.69 -32.78
N PHE A 101 -13.77 -17.69 -33.32
CA PHE A 101 -13.88 -17.25 -34.71
C PHE A 101 -12.62 -16.49 -35.13
N GLY A 102 -12.37 -16.42 -36.44
CA GLY A 102 -11.18 -15.84 -37.03
C GLY A 102 -10.24 -16.87 -37.66
N LYS A 103 -8.95 -16.54 -37.71
CA LYS A 103 -7.90 -17.37 -38.32
C LYS A 103 -7.61 -18.65 -37.52
N ASN A 104 -7.43 -19.79 -38.20
CA ASN A 104 -7.22 -21.10 -37.56
C ASN A 104 -6.09 -21.96 -38.19
N ASP A 105 -5.08 -21.34 -38.77
CA ASP A 105 -3.96 -21.99 -39.47
C ASP A 105 -3.00 -22.79 -38.57
N HIS A 106 -3.07 -22.57 -37.25
CA HIS A 106 -2.30 -23.32 -36.26
C HIS A 106 -3.20 -24.04 -35.23
N GLY A 107 -4.52 -24.05 -35.44
CA GLY A 107 -5.47 -24.65 -34.49
C GLY A 107 -5.80 -23.75 -33.28
N GLN A 108 -5.50 -22.45 -33.37
CA GLN A 108 -5.69 -21.47 -32.29
C GLN A 108 -7.15 -21.24 -31.88
N LEU A 109 -8.11 -21.73 -32.66
CA LEU A 109 -9.54 -21.70 -32.32
C LEU A 109 -9.99 -22.89 -31.47
N GLY A 110 -9.20 -23.97 -31.36
CA GLY A 110 -9.56 -25.12 -30.52
C GLY A 110 -10.67 -26.00 -31.11
N LEU A 111 -10.83 -26.01 -32.44
CA LEU A 111 -11.91 -26.71 -33.15
C LEU A 111 -11.54 -28.13 -33.62
N ASP A 112 -10.59 -28.78 -32.93
CA ASP A 112 -10.07 -30.12 -33.21
C ASP A 112 -9.41 -30.31 -34.59
N ARG A 113 -9.20 -29.20 -35.33
CA ARG A 113 -8.54 -29.19 -36.63
C ARG A 113 -7.92 -27.84 -36.92
N VAL A 114 -6.88 -27.87 -37.75
CA VAL A 114 -6.44 -26.70 -38.52
C VAL A 114 -7.41 -26.53 -39.69
N SER A 115 -7.82 -25.30 -39.98
CA SER A 115 -8.78 -25.03 -41.06
C SER A 115 -8.60 -23.65 -41.67
N GLU A 116 -9.30 -23.44 -42.77
CA GLU A 116 -9.64 -22.09 -43.23
C GLU A 116 -10.28 -21.24 -42.11
N PRO A 117 -10.21 -19.91 -42.25
CA PRO A 117 -10.78 -19.01 -41.25
C PRO A 117 -12.27 -19.26 -41.00
N VAL A 118 -12.66 -19.10 -39.73
CA VAL A 118 -14.03 -19.33 -39.25
C VAL A 118 -14.71 -17.98 -39.08
N LEU A 119 -15.60 -17.62 -40.01
CA LEU A 119 -16.17 -16.27 -40.09
C LEU A 119 -17.31 -16.02 -39.10
N GLN A 120 -17.91 -17.08 -38.55
CA GLN A 120 -19.01 -17.01 -37.60
C GLN A 120 -18.62 -17.64 -36.26
N PRO A 121 -19.05 -17.08 -35.12
CA PRO A 121 -18.78 -17.65 -33.80
C PRO A 121 -19.19 -19.12 -33.71
N THR A 122 -18.21 -19.99 -33.48
CA THR A 122 -18.39 -21.44 -33.46
C THR A 122 -18.04 -21.97 -32.06
N ARG A 123 -18.96 -22.73 -31.45
CA ARG A 123 -18.74 -23.33 -30.13
C ARG A 123 -17.72 -24.47 -30.22
N LEU A 124 -16.81 -24.52 -29.24
CA LEU A 124 -15.80 -25.57 -29.11
C LEU A 124 -16.43 -26.91 -28.70
N ALA A 125 -15.73 -28.00 -28.97
CA ALA A 125 -16.09 -29.34 -28.54
C ALA A 125 -15.73 -29.59 -27.04
N PRO A 126 -16.20 -30.71 -26.44
CA PRO A 126 -15.82 -31.08 -25.09
C PRO A 126 -14.29 -31.13 -24.87
N PRO A 127 -13.80 -30.68 -23.69
CA PRO A 127 -14.56 -30.40 -22.47
C PRO A 127 -15.05 -28.95 -22.34
N LEU A 128 -14.71 -28.06 -23.29
CA LEU A 128 -14.99 -26.63 -23.20
C LEU A 128 -16.32 -26.23 -23.83
N ASP A 129 -17.08 -27.20 -24.35
CA ASP A 129 -18.41 -26.97 -24.91
C ASP A 129 -19.40 -26.52 -23.84
N ARG A 130 -19.23 -26.88 -22.57
CA ARG A 130 -20.13 -26.51 -21.45
C ARG A 130 -19.42 -25.93 -20.23
N ALA A 131 -18.10 -25.88 -20.22
CA ALA A 131 -17.35 -25.38 -19.07
C ALA A 131 -17.58 -23.87 -18.83
N VAL A 132 -17.67 -23.47 -17.57
CA VAL A 132 -17.62 -22.06 -17.17
C VAL A 132 -16.16 -21.62 -17.18
N VAL A 133 -15.86 -20.59 -17.97
CA VAL A 133 -14.51 -20.13 -18.26
C VAL A 133 -14.40 -18.64 -17.90
N PRO A 134 -13.98 -18.33 -16.66
CA PRO A 134 -13.87 -16.94 -16.21
C PRO A 134 -12.60 -16.23 -16.71
N GLN A 135 -11.60 -16.94 -17.23
CA GLN A 135 -10.35 -16.35 -17.70
C GLN A 135 -9.89 -16.95 -19.03
N LEU A 136 -9.55 -16.04 -19.95
CA LEU A 136 -9.06 -16.32 -21.29
C LEU A 136 -7.86 -15.43 -21.55
N SER A 137 -6.87 -15.93 -22.28
CA SER A 137 -5.81 -15.08 -22.82
C SER A 137 -5.31 -15.64 -24.15
N CYS A 138 -5.08 -14.74 -25.10
CA CYS A 138 -4.65 -15.07 -26.44
C CYS A 138 -3.27 -14.44 -26.70
N GLY A 139 -2.31 -15.26 -27.15
CA GLY A 139 -1.10 -14.76 -27.78
C GLY A 139 -1.32 -14.53 -29.27
N TYR A 140 -0.25 -14.52 -30.06
CA TYR A 140 -0.38 -14.31 -31.51
C TYR A 140 -1.23 -15.37 -32.18
N HIS A 141 -0.92 -16.63 -31.88
CA HIS A 141 -1.52 -17.80 -32.52
C HIS A 141 -1.73 -18.94 -31.53
N HIS A 142 -1.83 -18.65 -30.23
CA HIS A 142 -2.13 -19.64 -29.20
C HIS A 142 -3.08 -19.08 -28.16
N THR A 143 -3.88 -19.96 -27.59
CA THR A 143 -4.92 -19.63 -26.61
C THR A 143 -4.61 -20.37 -25.31
N ALA A 144 -4.77 -19.68 -24.18
CA ALA A 144 -4.78 -20.26 -22.85
C ALA A 144 -6.12 -19.95 -22.17
N ILE A 145 -6.68 -20.96 -21.52
CA ILE A 145 -8.00 -20.93 -20.90
C ILE A 145 -7.88 -21.47 -19.48
N VAL A 146 -8.59 -20.83 -18.53
CA VAL A 146 -8.77 -21.34 -17.17
C VAL A 146 -10.25 -21.56 -16.92
N THR A 147 -10.61 -22.78 -16.56
CA THR A 147 -11.97 -23.14 -16.14
C THR A 147 -12.21 -22.76 -14.68
N GLU A 148 -13.47 -22.72 -14.23
CA GLU A 148 -13.85 -22.31 -12.87
C GLU A 148 -13.18 -23.14 -11.74
N ASP A 149 -12.92 -24.42 -12.00
CA ASP A 149 -12.19 -25.34 -11.11
C ASP A 149 -10.67 -25.09 -11.08
N GLY A 150 -10.17 -24.22 -11.94
CA GLY A 150 -8.76 -23.83 -12.04
C GLY A 150 -7.92 -24.70 -12.97
N ALA A 151 -8.54 -25.61 -13.76
CA ALA A 151 -7.82 -26.36 -14.78
C ALA A 151 -7.42 -25.46 -15.95
N VAL A 152 -6.24 -25.73 -16.54
CA VAL A 152 -5.69 -24.94 -17.64
C VAL A 152 -5.72 -25.74 -18.93
N TYR A 153 -6.29 -25.16 -19.98
CA TYR A 153 -6.28 -25.72 -21.33
C TYR A 153 -5.55 -24.78 -22.28
N THR A 154 -4.69 -25.34 -23.13
CA THR A 154 -3.96 -24.59 -24.15
C THR A 154 -4.11 -25.24 -25.53
N PHE A 155 -4.08 -24.41 -26.57
CA PHE A 155 -4.18 -24.85 -27.96
C PHE A 155 -3.65 -23.78 -28.92
N GLY A 156 -3.34 -24.18 -30.15
CA GLY A 156 -2.76 -23.36 -31.20
C GLY A 156 -1.30 -23.68 -31.50
N ARG A 157 -0.57 -22.65 -31.91
CA ARG A 157 0.85 -22.68 -32.27
C ARG A 157 1.74 -22.93 -31.06
N ASN A 158 2.80 -23.71 -31.24
CA ASN A 158 3.64 -24.18 -30.13
C ASN A 158 5.16 -24.26 -30.42
N ASP A 159 5.68 -23.53 -31.41
CA ASP A 159 7.09 -23.59 -31.84
C ASP A 159 8.12 -23.43 -30.70
N TYR A 160 7.74 -22.71 -29.65
CA TYR A 160 8.61 -22.35 -28.53
C TYR A 160 8.13 -22.95 -27.20
N GLY A 161 7.15 -23.86 -27.22
CA GLY A 161 6.57 -24.44 -26.02
C GLY A 161 5.52 -23.57 -25.33
N GLN A 162 4.96 -22.57 -26.00
CA GLN A 162 3.98 -21.63 -25.43
C GLN A 162 2.66 -22.27 -24.98
N LEU A 163 2.43 -23.56 -25.31
CA LEU A 163 1.31 -24.34 -24.79
C LEU A 163 1.62 -25.06 -23.46
N GLY A 164 2.90 -25.19 -23.07
CA GLY A 164 3.28 -25.78 -21.78
C GLY A 164 3.14 -27.30 -21.70
N LEU A 165 3.04 -27.99 -22.85
CA LEU A 165 2.75 -29.42 -22.95
C LEU A 165 4.00 -30.32 -22.93
N GLY A 166 5.18 -29.76 -22.66
CA GLY A 166 6.46 -30.50 -22.65
C GLY A 166 7.04 -30.79 -24.04
N HIS A 167 6.42 -30.29 -25.10
CA HIS A 167 6.87 -30.45 -26.49
C HIS A 167 6.58 -29.19 -27.33
N LYS A 168 7.04 -29.18 -28.59
CA LYS A 168 6.86 -28.05 -29.54
C LYS A 168 5.79 -28.27 -30.62
N LEU A 169 5.03 -29.37 -30.55
CA LEU A 169 3.96 -29.67 -31.50
C LEU A 169 2.75 -28.76 -31.30
N HIS A 170 2.20 -28.25 -32.41
CA HIS A 170 0.95 -27.47 -32.43
C HIS A 170 -0.22 -28.36 -32.07
N THR A 171 -1.24 -27.79 -31.44
CA THR A 171 -2.39 -28.58 -30.98
C THR A 171 -3.70 -27.86 -31.29
N ALA A 172 -4.52 -28.43 -32.17
CA ALA A 172 -5.79 -27.82 -32.56
C ALA A 172 -6.97 -28.15 -31.63
N ARG A 173 -6.76 -29.08 -30.70
CA ARG A 173 -7.72 -29.46 -29.66
C ARG A 173 -7.31 -28.83 -28.33
N PRO A 174 -8.23 -28.24 -27.55
CA PRO A 174 -7.93 -27.79 -26.20
C PRO A 174 -7.33 -28.94 -25.38
N THR A 175 -6.08 -28.76 -24.95
CA THR A 175 -5.32 -29.81 -24.27
C THR A 175 -4.98 -29.35 -22.86
N HIS A 176 -5.26 -30.23 -21.90
CA HIS A 176 -5.05 -29.95 -20.49
C HIS A 176 -3.55 -29.89 -20.16
N VAL A 177 -3.12 -28.84 -19.46
CA VAL A 177 -1.74 -28.68 -19.01
C VAL A 177 -1.54 -29.45 -17.71
N GLU A 178 -1.31 -30.76 -17.80
CA GLU A 178 -1.29 -31.68 -16.66
C GLU A 178 -0.28 -31.28 -15.56
N SER A 179 0.82 -30.63 -15.91
CA SER A 179 1.82 -30.16 -14.93
C SER A 179 1.28 -29.09 -13.97
N LEU A 180 0.17 -28.43 -14.31
CA LEU A 180 -0.52 -27.46 -13.44
C LEU A 180 -1.72 -28.07 -12.70
N SER A 181 -2.07 -29.34 -12.93
CA SER A 181 -3.27 -30.00 -12.37
C SER A 181 -3.36 -29.98 -10.84
N ARG A 182 -2.22 -29.89 -10.15
CA ARG A 182 -2.15 -29.82 -8.68
C ARG A 182 -2.32 -28.41 -8.13
N MET A 183 -2.38 -27.41 -9.00
CA MET A 183 -2.49 -26.00 -8.64
C MET A 183 -3.87 -25.49 -9.04
N ARG A 184 -4.49 -24.66 -8.21
CA ARG A 184 -5.68 -23.92 -8.62
C ARG A 184 -5.25 -22.66 -9.35
N ILE A 185 -5.27 -22.69 -10.69
CA ILE A 185 -4.95 -21.51 -11.49
C ILE A 185 -6.12 -20.53 -11.48
N THR A 186 -5.82 -19.25 -11.33
CA THR A 186 -6.82 -18.17 -11.22
C THR A 186 -6.70 -17.13 -12.32
N GLN A 187 -5.54 -17.05 -13.00
CA GLN A 187 -5.33 -16.14 -14.12
C GLN A 187 -4.30 -16.71 -15.10
N VAL A 188 -4.48 -16.43 -16.39
CA VAL A 188 -3.47 -16.62 -17.43
C VAL A 188 -3.20 -15.32 -18.16
N ALA A 189 -1.97 -15.11 -18.62
CA ALA A 189 -1.59 -14.00 -19.47
C ALA A 189 -0.65 -14.47 -20.59
N CYS A 190 -1.05 -14.28 -21.84
CA CYS A 190 -0.29 -14.66 -23.02
C CYS A 190 0.43 -13.44 -23.60
N GLY A 191 1.74 -13.54 -23.77
CA GLY A 191 2.49 -12.66 -24.66
C GLY A 191 2.46 -13.17 -26.10
N CYS A 192 3.36 -12.70 -26.97
CA CYS A 192 3.38 -13.17 -28.37
C CYS A 192 3.60 -14.69 -28.48
N TYR A 193 4.54 -15.20 -27.68
CA TYR A 193 5.07 -16.57 -27.77
C TYR A 193 5.34 -17.19 -26.40
N HIS A 194 4.76 -16.65 -25.33
CA HIS A 194 4.91 -17.18 -23.98
C HIS A 194 3.60 -17.01 -23.21
N THR A 195 3.47 -17.76 -22.13
CA THR A 195 2.28 -17.78 -21.29
C THR A 195 2.70 -17.76 -19.83
N LEU A 196 2.01 -16.96 -19.04
CA LEU A 196 2.10 -16.93 -17.58
C LEU A 196 0.83 -17.55 -17.01
N ALA A 197 0.96 -18.49 -16.07
CA ALA A 197 -0.14 -18.97 -15.25
C ALA A 197 0.05 -18.50 -13.80
N LEU A 198 -0.95 -17.85 -13.23
CA LEU A 198 -0.99 -17.44 -11.83
C LEU A 198 -1.93 -18.35 -11.05
N SER A 199 -1.41 -18.91 -9.98
CA SER A 199 -2.17 -19.74 -9.04
C SER A 199 -2.83 -18.90 -7.94
N GLY A 200 -3.87 -19.46 -7.32
CA GLY A 200 -4.61 -18.80 -6.24
C GLY A 200 -3.79 -18.55 -4.97
N ASP A 201 -2.68 -19.25 -4.78
CA ASP A 201 -1.71 -19.00 -3.70
C ASP A 201 -0.58 -18.04 -4.10
N GLY A 202 -0.70 -17.37 -5.25
CA GLY A 202 0.19 -16.29 -5.67
C GLY A 202 1.48 -16.75 -6.34
N LYS A 203 1.60 -18.04 -6.69
CA LYS A 203 2.75 -18.56 -7.45
C LYS A 203 2.55 -18.37 -8.95
N VAL A 204 3.63 -18.02 -9.65
CA VAL A 204 3.64 -17.78 -11.10
C VAL A 204 4.43 -18.87 -11.81
N PHE A 205 3.82 -19.42 -12.87
CA PHE A 205 4.36 -20.51 -13.68
C PHE A 205 4.44 -20.08 -15.15
N PRO A 206 5.54 -19.44 -15.59
CA PRO A 206 5.84 -19.14 -16.99
C PRO A 206 6.17 -20.39 -17.82
N PHE A 207 5.85 -20.34 -19.11
CA PHE A 207 6.29 -21.28 -20.14
C PHE A 207 6.26 -20.65 -21.53
N GLY A 208 7.00 -21.24 -22.47
CA GLY A 208 7.12 -20.79 -23.86
C GLY A 208 8.47 -20.17 -24.17
N ARG A 209 8.46 -19.23 -25.11
CA ARG A 209 9.67 -18.55 -25.61
C ARG A 209 10.35 -17.74 -24.50
N ASN A 210 11.68 -17.79 -24.44
CA ASN A 210 12.45 -17.10 -23.42
C ASN A 210 13.69 -16.36 -23.93
N ASN A 211 13.81 -16.12 -25.24
CA ASN A 211 14.99 -15.52 -25.84
C ASN A 211 15.35 -14.09 -25.35
N HIS A 212 14.45 -13.41 -24.64
CA HIS A 212 14.69 -12.11 -23.98
C HIS A 212 14.63 -12.20 -22.45
N GLY A 213 14.59 -13.41 -21.88
CA GLY A 213 14.41 -13.60 -20.44
C GLY A 213 12.97 -13.33 -19.96
N GLN A 214 12.00 -13.28 -20.87
CA GLN A 214 10.60 -12.93 -20.54
C GLN A 214 9.92 -13.88 -19.55
N LEU A 215 10.46 -15.08 -19.34
CA LEU A 215 9.94 -16.02 -18.35
C LEU A 215 10.43 -15.71 -16.93
N GLY A 216 11.51 -14.93 -16.76
CA GLY A 216 12.04 -14.62 -15.43
C GLY A 216 12.66 -15.82 -14.70
N LEU A 217 13.09 -16.86 -15.43
CA LEU A 217 13.68 -18.09 -14.90
C LEU A 217 15.22 -18.04 -14.79
N GLU A 218 15.80 -16.84 -14.72
CA GLU A 218 17.27 -16.62 -14.65
C GLU A 218 18.05 -17.26 -15.82
N THR A 219 17.36 -17.44 -16.96
CA THR A 219 17.90 -18.01 -18.19
C THR A 219 17.20 -17.40 -19.39
N THR A 220 17.76 -17.60 -20.59
CA THR A 220 17.16 -17.22 -21.87
C THR A 220 16.70 -18.43 -22.71
N VAL A 221 16.70 -19.63 -22.11
CA VAL A 221 16.27 -20.87 -22.76
C VAL A 221 14.76 -21.01 -22.68
N ASP A 222 14.13 -21.36 -23.81
CA ASP A 222 12.70 -21.65 -23.90
C ASP A 222 12.28 -22.74 -22.90
N CYS A 223 11.09 -22.60 -22.32
CA CYS A 223 10.59 -23.50 -21.29
C CYS A 223 9.35 -24.23 -21.81
N LEU A 224 9.47 -25.53 -22.07
CA LEU A 224 8.38 -26.31 -22.71
C LEU A 224 7.27 -26.74 -21.76
N SER A 225 7.52 -26.68 -20.46
CA SER A 225 6.57 -27.02 -19.39
C SER A 225 6.56 -25.91 -18.35
N PRO A 226 5.41 -25.57 -17.75
CA PRO A 226 5.32 -24.58 -16.69
C PRO A 226 6.35 -24.81 -15.58
N GLN A 227 7.14 -23.78 -15.27
CA GLN A 227 8.12 -23.81 -14.18
C GLN A 227 7.86 -22.68 -13.20
N LEU A 228 8.01 -22.94 -11.89
CA LEU A 228 7.82 -21.93 -10.85
C LEU A 228 8.92 -20.86 -10.92
N ILE A 229 8.55 -19.58 -10.91
CA ILE A 229 9.49 -18.47 -10.67
C ILE A 229 9.91 -18.50 -9.19
N SER A 230 11.05 -19.13 -8.90
CA SER A 230 11.57 -19.30 -7.54
C SER A 230 11.85 -17.97 -6.83
N THR A 231 12.31 -16.97 -7.56
CA THR A 231 12.63 -15.62 -7.05
C THR A 231 11.40 -14.87 -6.52
N LEU A 232 10.19 -15.25 -6.94
CA LEU A 232 8.93 -14.70 -6.46
C LEU A 232 8.27 -15.55 -5.35
N ARG A 233 8.88 -16.64 -4.89
CA ARG A 233 8.27 -17.57 -3.92
C ARG A 233 7.80 -16.90 -2.63
N ASN A 234 8.49 -15.84 -2.19
CA ASN A 234 8.17 -15.11 -0.95
C ASN A 234 7.36 -13.82 -1.22
N LYS A 235 6.86 -13.67 -2.44
CA LYS A 235 6.01 -12.55 -2.87
C LYS A 235 4.63 -13.11 -3.19
N SER A 236 3.58 -12.39 -2.83
CA SER A 236 2.25 -12.75 -3.29
C SER A 236 1.91 -12.01 -4.56
N VAL A 237 2.00 -12.71 -5.69
CA VAL A 237 1.56 -12.15 -6.96
C VAL A 237 0.03 -12.19 -6.98
N ILE A 238 -0.59 -11.04 -7.18
CA ILE A 238 -2.05 -10.90 -7.25
C ILE A 238 -2.55 -10.74 -8.68
N LYS A 239 -1.69 -10.29 -9.60
CA LYS A 239 -1.99 -10.19 -11.03
C LYS A 239 -0.75 -10.45 -11.88
N VAL A 240 -0.97 -11.05 -13.04
CA VAL A 240 0.04 -11.19 -14.10
C VAL A 240 -0.45 -10.52 -15.38
N ALA A 241 0.50 -9.96 -16.14
CA ALA A 241 0.29 -9.44 -17.48
C ALA A 241 1.50 -9.78 -18.35
N ALA A 242 1.28 -9.95 -19.65
CA ALA A 242 2.32 -10.27 -20.61
C ALA A 242 2.23 -9.32 -21.80
N GLY A 243 3.35 -8.69 -22.14
CA GLY A 243 3.52 -7.95 -23.38
C GLY A 243 4.17 -8.81 -24.46
N PHE A 244 4.74 -8.18 -25.48
CA PHE A 244 5.24 -8.96 -26.63
C PHE A 244 6.37 -9.92 -26.22
N TYR A 245 7.36 -9.37 -25.53
CA TYR A 245 8.58 -10.06 -25.07
C TYR A 245 8.92 -9.68 -23.63
N HIS A 246 7.92 -9.31 -22.82
CA HIS A 246 8.11 -8.98 -21.42
C HIS A 246 6.93 -9.48 -20.59
N SER A 247 7.19 -9.72 -19.31
CA SER A 247 6.22 -10.16 -18.32
C SER A 247 6.18 -9.16 -17.18
N VAL A 248 4.99 -8.93 -16.64
CA VAL A 248 4.77 -8.06 -15.49
C VAL A 248 3.99 -8.84 -14.44
N CYS A 249 4.47 -8.80 -13.20
CA CYS A 249 3.79 -9.35 -12.04
C CYS A 249 3.49 -8.20 -11.08
N LEU A 250 2.22 -8.04 -10.72
CA LEU A 250 1.80 -7.15 -9.64
C LEU A 250 1.80 -7.95 -8.34
N VAL A 251 2.63 -7.53 -7.40
CA VAL A 251 2.71 -8.13 -6.06
C VAL A 251 1.78 -7.35 -5.14
N GLY A 252 0.84 -8.04 -4.51
CA GLY A 252 0.04 -7.50 -3.43
C GLY A 252 0.71 -7.76 -2.09
N MET A 253 0.40 -6.95 -1.08
CA MET A 253 0.65 -7.36 0.28
C MET A 253 -0.33 -8.50 0.61
N VAL A 254 0.16 -9.73 0.73
CA VAL A 254 -0.61 -10.75 1.43
C VAL A 254 -0.71 -10.30 2.87
N GLY A 255 -1.92 -9.90 3.25
CA GLY A 255 -2.30 -9.97 4.64
C GLY A 255 -1.96 -11.37 5.13
N MET A 256 -1.21 -11.47 6.22
CA MET A 256 -1.06 -12.70 6.98
C MET A 256 -2.45 -13.10 7.51
N LEU A 257 -3.27 -13.67 6.63
CA LEU A 257 -4.50 -14.37 6.95
C LEU A 257 -4.19 -15.85 6.79
N LYS A 258 -3.61 -16.41 7.85
CA LYS A 258 -4.02 -17.67 8.51
C LYS A 258 -2.92 -18.09 9.48
N ASP A 259 -2.95 -17.49 10.65
CA ASP A 259 -2.81 -18.23 11.90
C ASP A 259 -4.00 -17.83 12.78
N GLU A 260 -5.09 -18.60 12.66
CA GLU A 260 -6.22 -18.54 13.58
C GLU A 260 -5.77 -19.07 14.95
N ASN A 261 -5.01 -18.28 15.71
CA ASN A 261 -4.95 -18.42 17.17
C ASN A 261 -4.24 -17.30 17.97
N GLN A 262 -4.14 -16.06 17.47
CA GLN A 262 -3.81 -14.95 18.36
C GLN A 262 -4.70 -13.73 18.11
N SER A 263 -5.64 -13.56 19.03
CA SER A 263 -6.39 -12.33 19.24
C SER A 263 -5.44 -11.15 19.44
N THR A 264 -5.38 -10.22 18.49
CA THR A 264 -5.17 -8.79 18.81
C THR A 264 -5.93 -7.94 17.81
N ASN A 265 -6.83 -7.11 18.35
CA ASN A 265 -7.57 -6.10 17.62
C ASN A 265 -6.61 -5.06 17.03
N GLY A 266 -6.65 -4.85 15.72
CA GLY A 266 -5.95 -3.76 15.06
C GLY A 266 -5.86 -3.98 13.55
N SER A 267 -6.79 -3.40 12.80
CA SER A 267 -6.66 -3.14 11.37
C SER A 267 -5.26 -2.57 11.10
N GLY A 268 -4.37 -3.31 10.43
CA GLY A 268 -2.99 -2.89 10.19
C GLY A 268 -2.95 -1.61 9.35
N THR A 269 -2.63 -0.48 9.98
CA THR A 269 -2.39 0.80 9.30
C THR A 269 -0.95 0.86 8.81
N LEU A 270 -0.66 1.69 7.80
CA LEU A 270 0.72 1.97 7.35
C LEU A 270 1.62 2.38 8.53
N SER A 271 1.09 3.17 9.48
CA SER A 271 1.80 3.54 10.70
C SER A 271 2.15 2.33 11.58
N GLY A 272 1.27 1.33 11.66
CA GLY A 272 1.53 0.08 12.38
C GLY A 272 2.61 -0.78 11.71
N ASP A 273 2.70 -0.75 10.38
CA ASP A 273 3.73 -1.49 9.66
C ASP A 273 5.09 -0.78 9.69
N LEU A 274 5.12 0.55 9.60
CA LEU A 274 6.34 1.34 9.81
C LEU A 274 6.88 1.17 11.24
N ARG A 275 5.99 1.13 12.25
CA ARG A 275 6.37 0.82 13.63
C ARG A 275 7.13 -0.50 13.77
N LYS A 276 6.72 -1.54 13.04
CA LYS A 276 7.40 -2.85 13.04
C LYS A 276 8.75 -2.83 12.32
N MET A 277 8.99 -1.85 11.45
CA MET A 277 10.28 -1.68 10.79
C MET A 277 11.32 -1.00 11.67
N LEU A 278 10.89 -0.17 12.63
CA LEU A 278 11.80 0.51 13.55
C LEU A 278 12.60 -0.52 14.38
N ASN A 279 13.89 -0.23 14.59
CA ASN A 279 14.82 -1.08 15.33
C ASN A 279 15.04 -2.48 14.74
N ASN A 280 14.91 -2.61 13.41
CA ASN A 280 15.17 -3.86 12.69
C ASN A 280 16.58 -3.88 12.09
N SER A 281 17.48 -4.65 12.70
CA SER A 281 18.89 -4.76 12.29
C SER A 281 19.12 -5.32 10.88
N THR A 282 18.15 -6.03 10.30
CA THR A 282 18.32 -6.68 8.98
C THR A 282 17.92 -5.80 7.80
N ARG A 283 17.15 -4.74 8.04
CA ARG A 283 16.56 -3.89 6.98
C ARG A 283 17.00 -2.43 7.05
N SER A 284 17.64 -2.04 8.14
CA SER A 284 18.11 -0.69 8.41
C SER A 284 19.43 -0.42 7.71
N ASP A 285 19.60 0.80 7.20
CA ASP A 285 20.80 1.29 6.52
C ASP A 285 21.61 2.26 7.40
N ILE A 286 21.08 2.61 8.58
CA ILE A 286 21.74 3.47 9.56
C ILE A 286 21.56 2.93 10.99
N THR A 287 22.61 3.10 11.80
CA THR A 287 22.60 2.74 13.22
C THR A 287 22.93 3.95 14.06
N PHE A 288 22.08 4.26 15.04
CA PHE A 288 22.37 5.24 16.08
C PHE A 288 22.87 4.51 17.32
N VAL A 289 23.88 5.05 17.99
CA VAL A 289 24.40 4.50 19.25
C VAL A 289 24.07 5.48 20.37
N ILE A 290 23.17 5.08 21.27
CA ILE A 290 22.69 5.87 22.39
C ILE A 290 22.97 5.08 23.67
N GLU A 291 23.72 5.65 24.61
CA GLU A 291 24.14 4.96 25.85
C GLU A 291 24.82 3.59 25.59
N GLY A 292 25.55 3.47 24.47
CA GLY A 292 26.20 2.23 24.04
C GLY A 292 25.23 1.17 23.47
N ARG A 293 23.95 1.50 23.31
CA ARG A 293 22.92 0.62 22.71
C ARG A 293 22.66 1.03 21.25
N PRO A 294 22.63 0.07 20.31
CA PRO A 294 22.28 0.36 18.93
C PRO A 294 20.77 0.56 18.76
N LEU A 295 20.40 1.52 17.92
CA LEU A 295 19.05 1.74 17.42
C LEU A 295 19.10 1.77 15.89
N PHE A 296 18.45 0.79 15.28
CA PHE A 296 18.48 0.59 13.83
C PHE A 296 17.33 1.36 13.14
N ALA A 297 17.66 2.12 12.09
CA ALA A 297 16.69 2.94 11.36
C ALA A 297 16.96 3.00 9.84
N HIS A 298 16.04 3.64 9.11
CA HIS A 298 16.06 3.78 7.66
C HIS A 298 16.26 5.26 7.30
N SER A 299 17.39 5.59 6.70
CA SER A 299 17.79 6.95 6.34
C SER A 299 16.75 7.65 5.48
N CYS A 300 16.14 6.94 4.54
CA CYS A 300 15.12 7.47 3.63
C CYS A 300 13.87 7.99 4.36
N ILE A 301 13.49 7.37 5.48
CA ILE A 301 12.35 7.81 6.30
C ILE A 301 12.76 9.06 7.09
N LEU A 302 13.94 9.04 7.70
CA LEU A 302 14.44 10.14 8.54
C LEU A 302 14.65 11.41 7.72
N VAL A 303 15.30 11.30 6.56
CA VAL A 303 15.56 12.39 5.62
C VAL A 303 14.25 13.02 5.16
N ALA A 304 13.24 12.22 4.82
CA ALA A 304 11.95 12.73 4.36
C ALA A 304 11.12 13.44 5.44
N ARG A 305 11.45 13.25 6.74
CA ARG A 305 10.58 13.61 7.86
C ARG A 305 11.21 14.59 8.84
N CYS A 306 12.52 14.83 8.76
CA CYS A 306 13.24 15.69 9.68
C CYS A 306 14.41 16.39 8.96
N GLU A 307 14.25 17.69 8.70
CA GLU A 307 15.25 18.50 7.98
C GLU A 307 16.64 18.51 8.65
N PRO A 308 16.78 18.61 10.00
CA PRO A 308 18.09 18.47 10.63
C PRO A 308 18.75 17.11 10.39
N LEU A 309 17.96 16.01 10.39
CA LEU A 309 18.49 14.68 10.05
C LEU A 309 18.83 14.58 8.57
N GLU A 310 18.05 15.17 7.66
CA GLU A 310 18.41 15.27 6.25
C GLU A 310 19.77 15.95 6.07
N LYS A 311 20.01 17.10 6.68
CA LYS A 311 21.30 17.80 6.59
C LYS A 311 22.45 16.99 7.20
N MET A 312 22.18 16.28 8.29
CA MET A 312 23.16 15.41 8.95
C MET A 312 23.51 14.18 8.10
N LEU A 313 22.57 13.67 7.31
CA LEU A 313 22.73 12.42 6.55
C LEU A 313 23.10 12.62 5.07
N ASP A 314 22.70 13.73 4.45
CA ASP A 314 22.89 14.05 3.02
C ASP A 314 24.04 15.06 2.77
N GLY A 315 24.62 15.63 3.83
CA GLY A 315 25.67 16.64 3.74
C GLY A 315 27.01 16.14 3.18
N ARG A 316 27.68 16.96 2.35
CA ARG A 316 29.08 16.82 1.87
C ARG A 316 30.15 16.86 2.99
N MET A 317 29.77 16.60 4.24
CA MET A 317 30.63 16.43 5.41
C MET A 317 30.54 14.98 5.91
N LYS A 318 30.71 14.01 5.01
CA LYS A 318 31.01 12.62 5.36
C LYS A 318 32.45 12.55 5.87
N ASP A 319 32.70 13.05 7.08
CA ASP A 319 33.92 12.76 7.81
C ASP A 319 33.84 11.33 8.35
N GLY A 320 34.00 10.36 7.45
CA GLY A 320 34.11 8.95 7.78
C GLY A 320 33.05 8.08 7.13
N SER A 321 33.48 6.90 6.69
CA SER A 321 32.63 5.80 6.21
C SER A 321 31.95 5.03 7.34
N GLN A 322 31.68 5.69 8.48
CA GLN A 322 31.17 4.99 9.66
C GLN A 322 29.63 4.96 9.63
N PRO A 323 29.00 3.76 9.66
CA PRO A 323 27.56 3.59 9.64
C PRO A 323 26.88 3.86 11.01
N GLU A 324 27.65 4.29 12.00
CA GLU A 324 27.23 4.50 13.38
C GLU A 324 27.27 5.97 13.74
N ILE A 325 26.14 6.51 14.22
CA ILE A 325 26.03 7.89 14.71
C ILE A 325 25.80 7.86 16.22
N ALA A 326 26.76 8.36 16.98
CA ALA A 326 26.63 8.48 18.43
C ALA A 326 25.75 9.68 18.81
N ILE A 327 24.73 9.46 19.65
CA ILE A 327 23.90 10.52 20.23
C ILE A 327 24.16 10.51 21.75
N PRO A 328 25.05 11.38 22.26
CA PRO A 328 25.54 11.28 23.65
C PRO A 328 24.65 11.98 24.69
N GLU A 329 23.69 12.81 24.28
CA GLU A 329 23.00 13.75 25.18
C GLU A 329 21.61 13.27 25.66
N TYR A 330 21.10 12.16 25.13
CA TYR A 330 19.72 11.72 25.38
C TYR A 330 19.65 10.27 25.84
N SER A 331 18.63 9.95 26.65
CA SER A 331 18.33 8.58 27.04
C SER A 331 17.84 7.76 25.84
N TYR A 332 18.11 6.45 25.86
CA TYR A 332 17.67 5.54 24.78
C TYR A 332 16.16 5.61 24.56
N ASP A 333 15.37 5.65 25.65
CA ASP A 333 13.91 5.59 25.58
C ASP A 333 13.31 6.85 24.95
N VAL A 334 13.85 8.03 25.26
CA VAL A 334 13.42 9.30 24.67
C VAL A 334 13.77 9.34 23.18
N PHE A 335 14.98 8.93 22.81
CA PHE A 335 15.38 8.90 21.41
C PHE A 335 14.58 7.86 20.61
N ALA A 336 14.27 6.70 21.21
CA ALA A 336 13.41 5.69 20.60
C ALA A 336 11.98 6.20 20.36
N ALA A 337 11.41 6.94 21.33
CA ALA A 337 10.09 7.56 21.19
C ALA A 337 10.05 8.66 20.11
N PHE A 338 11.13 9.44 20.00
CA PHE A 338 11.30 10.38 18.90
C PHE A 338 11.32 9.67 17.53
N MET A 339 12.06 8.57 17.42
CA MET A 339 12.10 7.75 16.20
C MET A 339 10.74 7.11 15.90
N GLU A 340 10.03 6.63 16.91
CA GLU A 340 8.67 6.10 16.79
C GLU A 340 7.73 7.16 16.19
N PHE A 341 7.85 8.41 16.62
CA PHE A 341 7.07 9.52 16.05
C PHE A 341 7.40 9.75 14.57
N LEU A 342 8.68 9.79 14.21
CA LEU A 342 9.10 9.99 12.82
C LEU A 342 8.55 8.92 11.87
N TYR A 343 8.38 7.69 12.37
CA TYR A 343 7.84 6.57 11.60
C TYR A 343 6.31 6.53 11.56
N THR A 344 5.64 7.00 12.62
CA THR A 344 4.23 6.64 12.86
C THR A 344 3.30 7.82 13.11
N ASP A 345 3.83 9.04 13.21
CA ASP A 345 3.12 10.24 13.64
C ASP A 345 2.50 10.12 15.05
N GLN A 346 2.92 9.12 15.83
CA GLN A 346 2.39 8.81 17.15
C GLN A 346 3.50 8.36 18.10
N VAL A 347 3.35 8.68 19.38
CA VAL A 347 4.18 8.16 20.47
C VAL A 347 3.25 7.52 21.49
N VAL A 348 3.29 6.20 21.61
CA VAL A 348 2.41 5.46 22.53
C VAL A 348 2.67 5.84 23.98
N ALA A 349 3.94 6.09 24.35
CA ALA A 349 4.32 6.52 25.69
C ALA A 349 3.64 7.83 26.12
N LEU A 350 3.35 8.77 25.20
CA LEU A 350 2.66 10.01 25.55
C LEU A 350 1.18 9.82 25.91
N ALA A 351 0.59 8.67 25.55
CA ALA A 351 -0.81 8.34 25.84
C ALA A 351 -0.97 7.43 27.06
N THR A 352 0.13 7.01 27.72
CA THR A 352 0.05 6.14 28.89
C THR A 352 -0.37 6.93 30.13
N PRO A 353 -1.25 6.38 30.98
CA PRO A 353 -1.68 7.05 32.22
C PRO A 353 -0.52 7.40 33.17
N ASP A 354 0.54 6.56 33.19
CA ASP A 354 1.70 6.70 34.08
C ASP A 354 2.85 7.50 33.42
N LEU A 355 2.54 8.44 32.54
CA LEU A 355 3.53 9.27 31.86
C LEU A 355 4.36 10.08 32.86
N ALA A 356 5.67 9.85 32.89
CA ALA A 356 6.61 10.66 33.66
C ALA A 356 6.83 12.04 33.02
N ALA A 357 6.75 13.10 33.83
CA ALA A 357 6.96 14.47 33.35
C ALA A 357 8.37 14.67 32.76
N ASP A 358 9.40 14.11 33.39
CA ASP A 358 10.79 14.23 32.92
C ASP A 358 10.96 13.65 31.50
N PHE A 359 10.37 12.48 31.23
CA PHE A 359 10.38 11.88 29.89
C PHE A 359 9.72 12.78 28.84
N ALA A 360 8.54 13.33 29.15
CA ALA A 360 7.82 14.21 28.23
C ALA A 360 8.56 15.53 27.99
N LEU A 361 9.27 16.05 29.01
CA LEU A 361 10.10 17.25 28.91
C LEU A 361 11.38 17.00 28.09
N GLU A 362 12.05 15.86 28.27
CA GLU A 362 13.19 15.46 27.45
C GLU A 362 12.78 15.23 25.98
N LEU A 363 11.63 14.59 25.74
CA LEU A 363 11.11 14.39 24.39
C LEU A 363 10.69 15.71 23.73
N HIS A 364 10.10 16.64 24.49
CA HIS A 364 9.81 18.00 24.02
C HIS A 364 11.11 18.73 23.64
N ALA A 365 12.17 18.57 24.43
CA ALA A 365 13.48 19.15 24.14
C ALA A 365 14.06 18.63 22.83
N LEU A 366 14.02 17.32 22.65
CA LEU A 366 14.51 16.64 21.46
C LEU A 366 13.70 17.06 20.22
N ALA A 367 12.37 17.14 20.34
CA ALA A 367 11.51 17.61 19.26
C ALA A 367 11.83 19.04 18.82
N ASP A 368 12.16 19.93 19.76
CA ASP A 368 12.54 21.31 19.46
C ASP A 368 13.93 21.38 18.80
N GLN A 369 14.92 20.61 19.29
CA GLN A 369 16.26 20.53 18.69
C GLN A 369 16.22 20.02 17.23
N TYR A 370 15.36 19.05 16.95
CA TYR A 370 15.20 18.47 15.61
C TYR A 370 14.08 19.14 14.78
N LEU A 371 13.55 20.28 15.25
CA LEU A 371 12.55 21.10 14.54
C LEU A 371 11.25 20.35 14.18
N VAL A 372 10.86 19.33 14.95
CA VAL A 372 9.64 18.53 14.73
C VAL A 372 8.46 19.15 15.48
N THR A 373 7.83 20.15 14.85
CA THR A 373 6.77 20.97 15.47
C THR A 373 5.53 20.19 15.90
N SER A 374 5.12 19.17 15.16
CA SER A 374 3.95 18.33 15.49
C SER A 374 4.18 17.50 16.75
N LEU A 375 5.37 16.93 16.93
CA LEU A 375 5.75 16.23 18.16
C LEU A 375 5.85 17.19 19.34
N ARG A 376 6.40 18.39 19.13
CA ARG A 376 6.45 19.43 20.16
C ARG A 376 5.05 19.75 20.71
N SER A 377 4.08 19.94 19.82
CA SER A 377 2.67 20.14 20.22
C SER A 377 2.06 18.92 20.90
N ALA A 378 2.42 17.70 20.50
CA ALA A 378 1.96 16.48 21.16
C ALA A 378 2.49 16.38 22.61
N CYS A 379 3.78 16.68 22.83
CA CYS A 379 4.37 16.72 24.17
C CYS A 379 3.73 17.81 25.04
N GLU A 380 3.50 19.02 24.51
CA GLU A 380 2.82 20.09 25.26
C GLU A 380 1.42 19.67 25.71
N ASN A 381 0.66 19.01 24.84
CA ASN A 381 -0.67 18.50 25.20
C ASN A 381 -0.58 17.40 26.26
N ALA A 382 0.38 16.49 26.16
CA ALA A 382 0.57 15.43 27.15
C ALA A 382 0.96 16.00 28.53
N LEU A 383 1.87 16.97 28.57
CA LEU A 383 2.27 17.68 29.78
C LEU A 383 1.08 18.38 30.47
N LEU A 384 0.16 18.96 29.68
CA LEU A 384 -1.06 19.57 30.22
C LEU A 384 -2.01 18.56 30.86
N GLN A 385 -2.05 17.31 30.39
CA GLN A 385 -2.92 16.26 30.96
C GLN A 385 -2.42 15.74 32.31
N ILE A 386 -1.10 15.82 32.55
CA ILE A 386 -0.46 15.32 33.78
C ILE A 386 -0.15 16.42 34.79
N LEU A 387 -0.61 17.66 34.55
CA LEU A 387 -0.35 18.80 35.44
C LEU A 387 -0.79 18.51 36.88
N SER A 388 0.12 18.69 37.81
CA SER A 388 -0.08 18.51 39.24
C SER A 388 0.75 19.51 40.03
N VAL A 389 0.47 19.64 41.34
CA VAL A 389 1.26 20.48 42.24
C VAL A 389 2.73 20.03 42.30
N GLU A 390 3.00 18.75 42.09
CA GLU A 390 4.34 18.16 42.18
C GLU A 390 5.21 18.49 40.97
N ASN A 391 4.62 18.59 39.76
CA ASN A 391 5.38 18.75 38.51
C ASN A 391 5.22 20.12 37.84
N VAL A 392 4.21 20.93 38.19
CA VAL A 392 3.90 22.19 37.49
C VAL A 392 5.08 23.17 37.48
N VAL A 393 5.90 23.17 38.53
CA VAL A 393 7.06 24.07 38.65
C VAL A 393 8.12 23.75 37.59
N ILE A 394 8.44 22.46 37.42
CA ILE A 394 9.45 22.01 36.44
C ILE A 394 8.92 22.23 35.01
N ILE A 395 7.61 21.99 34.81
CA ILE A 395 6.97 22.17 33.49
C ILE A 395 6.94 23.65 33.09
N VAL A 396 6.59 24.57 34.02
CA VAL A 396 6.55 26.01 33.70
C VAL A 396 7.94 26.58 33.44
N GLU A 397 8.95 26.09 34.17
CA GLU A 397 10.35 26.46 33.96
C GLU A 397 10.82 26.03 32.56
N SER A 398 10.60 24.77 32.18
CA SER A 398 10.93 24.28 30.84
C SER A 398 10.16 25.03 29.75
N ALA A 399 8.87 25.29 29.95
CA ALA A 399 8.05 26.04 29.01
C ALA A 399 8.56 27.47 28.80
N HIS A 400 9.10 28.10 29.85
CA HIS A 400 9.69 29.43 29.77
C HIS A 400 10.97 29.45 28.94
N PHE A 401 11.92 28.53 29.21
CA PHE A 401 13.18 28.48 28.48
C PHE A 401 13.01 28.09 27.00
N ARG A 402 11.98 27.31 26.69
CA ARG A 402 11.69 26.83 25.32
C ARG A 402 10.71 27.71 24.55
N ASN A 403 10.33 28.88 25.10
CA ASN A 403 9.34 29.79 24.50
C ASN A 403 8.00 29.11 24.16
N ALA A 404 7.58 28.10 24.95
CA ALA A 404 6.31 27.41 24.78
C ALA A 404 5.17 28.23 25.41
N PHE A 405 4.77 29.32 24.75
CA PHE A 405 3.83 30.33 25.29
C PHE A 405 2.49 29.73 25.75
N THR A 406 1.92 28.81 24.99
CA THR A 406 0.62 28.18 25.31
C THR A 406 0.71 27.32 26.55
N LEU A 407 1.75 26.48 26.64
CA LEU A 407 2.02 25.64 27.80
C LEU A 407 2.29 26.49 29.04
N LYS A 408 3.16 27.51 28.92
CA LYS A 408 3.48 28.45 30.01
C LYS A 408 2.22 29.13 30.54
N LYS A 409 1.38 29.69 29.66
CA LYS A 409 0.12 30.35 30.06
C LYS A 409 -0.82 29.43 30.84
N ARG A 410 -0.94 28.17 30.42
CA ARG A 410 -1.77 27.16 31.10
C ARG A 410 -1.19 26.75 32.46
N CYS A 411 0.13 26.57 32.54
CA CYS A 411 0.80 26.29 33.81
C CYS A 411 0.61 27.44 34.81
N LEU A 412 0.76 28.70 34.36
CA LEU A 412 0.51 29.87 35.19
C LEU A 412 -0.93 29.89 35.74
N GLY A 413 -1.93 29.58 34.90
CA GLY A 413 -3.32 29.43 35.37
C GLY A 413 -3.48 28.38 36.47
N PHE A 414 -2.91 27.19 36.26
CA PHE A 414 -2.92 26.13 37.28
C PHE A 414 -2.21 26.56 38.58
N ILE A 415 -1.09 27.26 38.48
CA ILE A 415 -0.38 27.80 39.65
C ILE A 415 -1.26 28.80 40.41
N MET A 416 -2.05 29.63 39.73
CA MET A 416 -2.97 30.55 40.42
C MET A 416 -4.09 29.80 41.14
N ASP A 417 -4.66 28.76 40.52
CA ASP A 417 -5.72 27.94 41.12
C ASP A 417 -5.24 27.12 42.34
N HIS A 418 -3.95 26.76 42.36
CA HIS A 418 -3.33 25.94 43.42
C HIS A 418 -2.21 26.66 44.18
N PHE A 419 -2.25 27.99 44.20
CA PHE A 419 -1.13 28.84 44.60
C PHE A 419 -0.51 28.50 45.94
N ALA A 420 -1.35 28.34 46.99
CA ALA A 420 -0.88 28.05 48.35
C ALA A 420 -0.06 26.76 48.46
N HIS A 421 -0.39 25.73 47.66
CA HIS A 421 0.34 24.47 47.68
C HIS A 421 1.61 24.52 46.83
N VAL A 422 1.58 25.24 45.71
CA VAL A 422 2.74 25.38 44.81
C VAL A 422 3.85 26.20 45.48
N ILE A 423 3.54 27.34 46.11
CA ILE A 423 4.55 28.18 46.79
C ILE A 423 5.20 27.49 47.99
N ALA A 424 4.50 26.53 48.61
CA ALA A 424 5.02 25.75 49.72
C ALA A 424 5.98 24.62 49.26
N SER A 425 6.05 24.36 47.94
CA SER A 425 6.94 23.36 47.38
C SER A 425 8.39 23.84 47.37
N LYS A 426 9.34 22.90 47.58
CA LYS A 426 10.78 23.22 47.48
C LYS A 426 11.18 23.63 46.07
N ALA A 427 10.51 23.09 45.06
CA ALA A 427 10.78 23.39 43.65
C ALA A 427 10.53 24.88 43.33
N PHE A 428 9.51 25.49 43.93
CA PHE A 428 9.15 26.89 43.66
C PHE A 428 10.28 27.87 44.00
N VAL A 429 11.04 27.60 45.07
CA VAL A 429 12.18 28.42 45.49
C VAL A 429 13.31 28.41 44.46
N GLY A 430 13.42 27.35 43.66
CA GLY A 430 14.46 27.17 42.64
C GLY A 430 14.17 27.86 41.31
N LEU A 431 13.00 28.49 41.14
CA LEU A 431 12.61 29.11 39.88
C LEU A 431 13.48 30.33 39.52
N PRO A 432 13.69 30.61 38.21
CA PRO A 432 14.34 31.83 37.75
C PRO A 432 13.64 33.09 38.27
N GLN A 433 14.42 34.12 38.61
CA GLN A 433 13.91 35.37 39.19
C GLN A 433 12.82 36.03 38.33
N GLU A 434 12.97 35.99 37.00
CA GLU A 434 11.99 36.52 36.04
C GLU A 434 10.63 35.82 36.16
N LEU A 435 10.65 34.49 36.27
CA LEU A 435 9.45 33.67 36.38
C LEU A 435 8.77 33.83 37.73
N LEU A 436 9.56 33.94 38.81
CA LEU A 436 9.05 34.23 40.16
C LEU A 436 8.33 35.57 40.19
N GLN A 437 8.94 36.62 39.62
CA GLN A 437 8.33 37.95 39.54
C GLN A 437 7.02 37.92 38.74
N GLU A 438 7.00 37.23 37.60
CA GLU A 438 5.80 37.07 36.78
C GLU A 438 4.67 36.37 37.54
N ILE A 439 4.96 35.26 38.20
CA ILE A 439 3.98 34.49 38.98
C ILE A 439 3.43 35.32 40.15
N LEU A 440 4.29 36.00 40.90
CA LEU A 440 3.88 36.82 42.05
C LEU A 440 3.07 38.05 41.62
N LEU A 441 3.43 38.68 40.51
CA LEU A 441 2.68 39.79 39.94
C LEU A 441 1.28 39.33 39.50
N LEU A 442 1.18 38.18 38.84
CA LEU A 442 -0.11 37.58 38.45
C LEU A 442 -0.98 37.27 39.67
N ALA A 443 -0.41 36.70 40.74
CA ALA A 443 -1.14 36.41 41.97
C ALA A 443 -1.68 37.68 42.64
N SER A 444 -0.89 38.76 42.64
CA SER A 444 -1.30 40.07 43.14
C SER A 444 -2.48 40.64 42.34
N HIS A 445 -2.42 40.57 41.01
CA HIS A 445 -3.52 41.04 40.14
C HIS A 445 -4.80 40.22 40.30
N GLN A 446 -4.71 38.93 40.57
CA GLN A 446 -5.87 38.04 40.70
C GLN A 446 -6.45 37.97 42.13
N GLY A 447 -5.80 38.60 43.12
CA GLY A 447 -6.29 38.64 44.49
C GLY A 447 -6.23 37.28 45.20
N VAL A 448 -5.25 36.44 44.86
CA VAL A 448 -5.14 35.08 45.42
C VAL A 448 -4.83 35.16 46.93
N SER A 449 -5.75 34.65 47.76
CA SER A 449 -5.63 34.69 49.22
C SER A 449 -5.01 33.39 49.75
N ILE A 450 -3.99 33.49 50.61
CA ILE A 450 -3.39 32.35 51.31
C ILE A 450 -4.19 32.12 52.61
N PRO A 451 -4.92 31.00 52.77
CA PRO A 451 -5.59 30.71 54.02
C PRO A 451 -4.53 30.47 55.11
N ASN A 452 -4.53 31.31 56.15
CA ASN A 452 -3.70 31.13 57.33
C ASN A 452 -3.95 29.74 57.94
N GLN A 453 -2.91 28.92 58.11
CA GLN A 453 -2.98 27.70 58.90
C GLN A 453 -3.15 28.05 60.39
N ALA A 454 -4.40 28.26 60.82
CA ALA A 454 -4.78 28.24 62.21
C ALA A 454 -6.11 27.49 62.31
N HIS A 455 -6.05 26.21 62.69
CA HIS A 455 -7.02 25.48 63.52
C HIS A 455 -6.79 23.97 63.40
N ALA A 456 -5.79 23.46 64.13
CA ALA A 456 -5.84 22.10 64.68
C ALA A 456 -6.12 22.26 66.18
N SER A 457 -7.38 22.16 66.58
CA SER A 457 -7.81 22.22 67.97
C SER A 457 -7.54 20.89 68.68
N GLY A 458 -6.58 20.91 69.60
CA GLY A 458 -6.45 19.96 70.70
C GLY A 458 -6.08 20.74 71.95
N ALA A 459 -7.01 20.84 72.90
CA ALA A 459 -6.92 21.64 74.12
C ALA A 459 -5.67 21.34 74.96
N VAL A 460 -5.05 22.35 75.56
CA VAL A 460 -4.70 22.47 77.01
C VAL A 460 -4.20 23.89 77.33
N SER A 461 -4.81 24.47 78.38
CA SER A 461 -4.36 25.51 79.33
C SER A 461 -3.97 26.94 78.89
N SER A 462 -4.84 27.87 79.32
CA SER A 462 -4.55 29.12 80.04
C SER A 462 -3.10 29.31 80.53
N GLU A 463 -2.46 30.42 80.14
CA GLU A 463 -1.97 31.52 81.00
C GLU A 463 -0.91 32.38 80.28
N TYR A 464 -0.85 33.66 80.69
CA TYR A 464 0.03 34.79 80.30
C TYR A 464 -0.56 35.78 79.28
N LEU A 465 -1.41 36.73 79.71
CA LEU A 465 -1.10 38.03 80.31
C LEU A 465 -0.29 39.01 79.44
N ARG A 466 -1.03 40.05 79.00
CA ARG A 466 -0.76 41.50 79.14
C ARG A 466 0.33 42.21 78.32
N GLY A 467 -0.15 43.22 77.59
CA GLY A 467 0.43 44.57 77.48
C GLY A 467 1.24 44.80 76.22
N ARG A 468 1.16 45.91 75.49
CA ARG A 468 0.64 47.26 75.77
C ARG A 468 0.27 47.95 74.45
N TYR A 469 -0.63 48.94 74.53
CA TYR A 469 -0.79 50.08 73.63
C TYR A 469 0.57 50.68 73.23
N THR A 470 0.79 51.32 72.07
CA THR A 470 0.12 52.53 71.55
C THR A 470 0.51 52.80 70.08
N TYR A 471 -0.40 53.44 69.34
CA TYR A 471 -0.15 54.22 68.13
C TYR A 471 0.87 55.35 68.34
N SER A 472 1.63 55.69 67.30
CA SER A 472 2.01 57.07 66.99
C SER A 472 2.30 57.20 65.49
N THR A 473 1.46 58.00 64.84
CA THR A 473 1.75 58.70 63.59
C THR A 473 2.92 59.67 63.77
N GLU A 474 3.80 59.74 62.77
CA GLU A 474 3.97 60.91 61.87
C GLU A 474 4.71 60.47 60.61
#